data_AF-A0A2S8HNC4-F1
#
_entry.id   AF-A0A2S8HNC4-F1
#
_cell.length_a   1.000
_cell.length_b   1.000
_cell.length_c   1.000
_cell.angle_alpha   90.00
_cell.angle_beta   90.00
_cell.angle_gamma   90.00
#
_symmetry.space_group_name_H-M   'P 1'
#
loop_
_entity.id
_entity.type
_entity.pdbx_description
1 polymer ?
#
loop_
_entity_poly.entity_id
_entity_poly.type
_entity_poly.pdbx_seq_one_letter_code
_entity_poly.pdbx_strand_id
1 'polypeptide(L)'
;MKLILVVLIMGLLAWKLSPELQPWLETKLPHPKVTPTVTTAPKPVSAPFKCDGRKYCSQMTSCAEAKNFLQNCPGMKMDGDNDGVPCESQWCQ
;
A
#
# COMPACT_ATOMS: atom_id res chain seq x y z
N MET A 1 19.94 -50.83 -8.31
CA MET A 1 19.18 -50.06 -9.32
C MET A 1 17.75 -49.72 -8.89
N LYS A 2 16.99 -50.61 -8.22
CA LYS A 2 15.65 -50.29 -7.68
C LYS A 2 15.62 -49.12 -6.67
N LEU A 3 16.63 -49.00 -5.81
CA LEU A 3 16.73 -47.92 -4.81
C LEU A 3 16.82 -46.51 -5.44
N ILE A 4 17.49 -46.38 -6.59
CA ILE A 4 17.62 -45.11 -7.30
C ILE A 4 16.26 -44.66 -7.85
N LEU A 5 15.48 -45.61 -8.38
CA LEU A 5 14.10 -45.34 -8.80
C LEU A 5 13.24 -44.88 -7.62
N VAL A 6 13.34 -45.53 -6.46
CA VAL A 6 12.56 -45.14 -5.26
C VAL A 6 12.89 -43.71 -4.81
N VAL A 7 14.17 -43.33 -4.79
CA VAL A 7 14.59 -41.97 -4.40
C VAL A 7 14.10 -40.91 -5.40
N LEU A 8 14.17 -41.19 -6.70
CA LEU A 8 13.68 -40.27 -7.73
C LEU A 8 12.16 -40.07 -7.65
N ILE A 9 11.40 -41.14 -7.41
CA ILE A 9 9.93 -41.07 -7.29
C ILE A 9 9.54 -40.29 -6.03
N MET A 10 10.21 -40.52 -4.90
CA MET A 10 9.97 -39.78 -3.66
C MET A 10 10.33 -38.29 -3.79
N GLY A 11 11.42 -37.95 -4.48
CA GLY A 11 11.80 -36.56 -4.76
C GLY A 11 10.78 -35.83 -5.65
N LEU A 12 10.26 -36.50 -6.69
CA LEU A 12 9.23 -35.94 -7.56
C LEU A 12 7.89 -35.75 -6.84
N LEU A 13 7.51 -36.68 -5.96
CA LEU A 13 6.31 -36.55 -5.13
C LEU A 13 6.43 -35.40 -4.12
N ALA A 14 7.58 -35.25 -3.47
CA ALA A 14 7.85 -34.13 -2.57
C ALA A 14 7.81 -32.77 -3.30
N TRP A 15 8.34 -32.69 -4.52
CA TRP A 15 8.23 -31.48 -5.34
C TRP A 15 6.79 -31.18 -5.78
N LYS A 16 6.01 -32.20 -6.16
CA LYS A 16 4.62 -32.00 -6.60
C LYS A 16 3.66 -31.62 -5.47
N LEU A 17 3.99 -31.92 -4.21
CA LEU A 17 3.17 -31.59 -3.03
C LEU A 17 3.62 -30.29 -2.31
N SER A 18 4.60 -29.56 -2.84
CA SER A 18 5.10 -28.31 -2.26
C SER A 18 4.29 -27.02 -2.57
N PRO A 19 3.51 -26.88 -3.67
CA PRO A 19 2.90 -25.58 -3.98
C PRO A 19 1.73 -25.17 -3.07
N GLU A 20 1.20 -26.07 -2.23
CA GLU A 20 0.03 -25.80 -1.36
C GLU A 20 0.38 -25.11 -0.02
N LEU A 21 1.68 -24.89 0.28
CA LEU A 21 2.09 -24.24 1.54
C LEU A 21 2.30 -22.72 1.44
N GLN A 22 2.26 -22.15 0.23
CA GLN A 22 2.50 -20.72 0.00
C GLN A 22 1.39 -19.74 0.47
N PRO A 23 0.09 -20.10 0.60
CA PRO A 23 -0.89 -19.09 1.02
C PRO A 23 -0.73 -18.63 2.48
N TRP A 24 -0.01 -19.40 3.31
CA TRP A 24 0.23 -19.04 4.71
C TRP A 24 1.38 -18.04 4.90
N LEU A 25 2.36 -18.00 3.99
CA LEU A 25 3.52 -17.11 4.14
C LEU A 25 3.21 -15.67 3.72
N GLU A 26 2.35 -15.48 2.73
CA GLU A 26 1.90 -14.15 2.28
C GLU A 26 0.94 -13.47 3.27
N THR A 27 0.28 -14.25 4.14
CA THR A 27 -0.60 -13.75 5.21
C THR A 27 0.19 -13.10 6.37
N LYS A 28 1.51 -13.34 6.47
CA LYS A 28 2.34 -12.86 7.58
C LYS A 28 3.25 -11.68 7.25
N LEU A 29 3.36 -11.25 5.99
CA LEU A 29 3.84 -9.91 5.72
C LEU A 29 2.72 -8.94 6.12
N PRO A 30 2.96 -7.99 7.03
CA PRO A 30 2.08 -6.86 7.18
C PRO A 30 2.18 -6.07 5.87
N HIS A 31 1.33 -6.44 4.91
CA HIS A 31 0.74 -5.44 4.04
C HIS A 31 0.17 -4.39 5.01
N PRO A 32 0.59 -3.12 4.96
CA PRO A 32 -0.18 -2.06 5.58
C PRO A 32 -1.54 -2.04 4.87
N LYS A 33 -2.44 -2.89 5.36
CA LYS A 33 -3.85 -2.88 5.05
C LYS A 33 -4.35 -1.58 5.63
N VAL A 34 -4.39 -0.56 4.77
CA VAL A 34 -5.07 0.70 5.03
C VAL A 34 -6.55 0.35 5.20
N THR A 35 -6.87 -0.13 6.38
CA THR A 35 -8.23 -0.36 6.83
C THR A 35 -8.70 1.02 7.26
N PRO A 36 -9.82 1.56 6.74
CA PRO A 36 -10.42 2.74 7.34
C PRO A 36 -11.06 2.29 8.64
N THR A 37 -10.23 2.04 9.65
CA THR A 37 -10.65 1.95 11.03
C THR A 37 -11.07 3.36 11.40
N VAL A 38 -12.38 3.59 11.49
CA VAL A 38 -12.94 4.74 12.21
C VAL A 38 -12.68 4.49 13.70
N THR A 39 -11.41 4.54 14.08
CA THR A 39 -11.00 4.85 15.44
C THR A 39 -11.31 6.32 15.57
N THR A 40 -12.18 6.67 16.51
CA THR A 40 -12.26 8.02 17.05
C THR A 40 -10.94 8.31 17.77
N ALA A 41 -9.86 8.44 16.99
CA ALA A 41 -8.65 9.09 17.43
C ALA A 41 -9.10 10.49 17.86
N PRO A 42 -8.53 11.06 18.94
CA PRO A 42 -8.74 12.48 19.20
C PRO A 42 -8.39 13.18 17.89
N LYS A 43 -9.42 13.75 17.24
CA LYS A 43 -9.26 14.49 15.98
C LYS A 43 -8.10 15.43 16.28
N PRO A 44 -6.93 15.27 15.62
CA PRO A 44 -5.81 16.16 15.89
C PRO A 44 -6.41 17.55 15.72
N VAL A 45 -6.40 18.29 16.83
CA VAL A 45 -7.04 19.61 16.94
C VAL A 45 -6.53 20.34 15.73
N SER A 46 -7.40 20.48 14.73
CA SER A 46 -6.91 20.71 13.38
C SER A 46 -6.27 22.08 13.43
N ALA A 47 -4.93 22.12 13.46
CA ALA A 47 -4.19 23.34 13.31
C ALA A 47 -4.82 24.03 12.09
N PRO A 48 -5.16 25.33 12.18
CA PRO A 48 -5.94 26.00 11.14
C PRO A 48 -5.30 25.72 9.79
N PHE A 49 -5.93 24.81 9.04
CA PHE A 49 -5.38 24.30 7.79
C PHE A 49 -5.63 25.39 6.76
N LYS A 50 -4.57 26.05 6.33
CA LYS A 50 -4.64 27.15 5.39
C LYS A 50 -4.07 26.70 4.06
N CYS A 51 -4.78 27.03 3.01
CA CYS A 51 -4.25 26.97 1.67
C CYS A 51 -3.19 28.08 1.54
N ASP A 52 -1.92 27.67 1.58
CA ASP A 52 -0.74 28.53 1.48
C ASP A 52 -0.30 28.80 0.04
N GLY A 53 -1.03 28.27 -0.95
CA GLY A 53 -0.77 28.44 -2.37
C GLY A 53 0.01 27.29 -3.01
N ARG A 54 0.40 26.26 -2.25
CA ARG A 54 1.00 25.06 -2.82
C ARG A 54 -0.01 24.31 -3.69
N LYS A 55 0.43 23.84 -4.86
CA LYS A 55 -0.43 23.18 -5.87
C LYS A 55 0.14 21.90 -6.45
N TYR A 56 1.43 21.65 -6.26
CA TYR A 56 2.17 20.54 -6.88
C TYR A 56 2.75 19.61 -5.83
N CYS A 57 3.01 18.37 -6.22
CA CYS A 57 3.51 17.32 -5.34
C CYS A 57 4.88 17.59 -4.73
N SER A 58 5.78 18.25 -5.46
CA SER A 58 7.11 18.61 -4.97
C SER A 58 7.09 19.58 -3.77
N GLN A 59 5.95 20.22 -3.52
CA GLN A 59 5.77 21.14 -2.40
C GLN A 59 5.14 20.45 -1.18
N MET A 60 4.66 19.21 -1.33
CA MET A 60 4.11 18.40 -0.23
C MET A 60 5.22 17.57 0.41
N THR A 61 4.96 17.03 1.61
CA THR A 61 5.91 16.19 2.36
C THR A 61 5.39 14.79 2.63
N SER A 62 4.11 14.53 2.34
CA SER A 62 3.48 13.23 2.56
C SER A 62 2.18 13.05 1.78
N CYS A 63 1.74 11.79 1.63
CA CYS A 63 0.48 11.46 0.97
C CYS A 63 -0.72 12.02 1.72
N ALA A 64 -0.70 11.94 3.06
CA ALA A 64 -1.76 12.46 3.90
C ALA A 64 -1.90 13.98 3.78
N GLU A 65 -0.79 14.71 3.73
CA GLU A 65 -0.79 16.15 3.49
C GLU A 65 -1.35 16.48 2.10
N ALA A 66 -0.86 15.81 1.05
CA ALA A 66 -1.33 16.02 -0.32
C ALA A 66 -2.85 15.79 -0.45
N LYS A 67 -3.36 14.70 0.15
CA LYS A 67 -4.82 14.43 0.22
C LYS A 67 -5.59 15.52 0.94
N ASN A 68 -5.04 16.03 2.05
CA ASN A 68 -5.66 17.11 2.79
C ASN A 68 -5.73 18.40 1.94
N PHE A 69 -4.67 18.73 1.22
CA PHE A 69 -4.66 19.86 0.28
C PHE A 69 -5.62 19.67 -0.89
N LEU A 70 -5.70 18.48 -1.48
CA LEU A 70 -6.65 18.16 -2.55
C LEU A 70 -8.11 18.37 -2.13
N GLN A 71 -8.46 17.99 -0.91
CA GLN A 71 -9.84 18.06 -0.39
C GLN A 71 -10.24 19.44 0.14
N ASN A 72 -9.28 20.22 0.64
CA ASN A 72 -9.59 21.47 1.36
C ASN A 72 -9.21 22.73 0.58
N CYS A 73 -8.41 22.64 -0.48
CA CYS A 73 -7.94 23.78 -1.26
C CYS A 73 -8.46 23.75 -2.71
N PRO A 74 -8.96 24.88 -3.25
CA PRO A 74 -9.40 24.94 -4.63
C PRO A 74 -8.21 25.03 -5.60
N GLY A 75 -8.34 24.40 -6.77
CA GLY A 75 -7.39 24.56 -7.88
C GLY A 75 -6.06 23.82 -7.71
N MET A 76 -6.10 22.67 -7.05
CA MET A 76 -4.95 21.77 -6.89
C MET A 76 -4.59 21.10 -8.22
N LYS A 77 -3.28 20.90 -8.47
CA LYS A 77 -2.73 20.33 -9.72
C LYS A 77 -1.87 19.10 -9.46
N MET A 78 -2.26 18.31 -8.47
CA MET A 78 -1.50 17.15 -7.97
C MET A 78 -2.21 15.81 -8.23
N ASP A 79 -3.49 15.87 -8.56
CA ASP A 79 -4.33 14.75 -8.97
C ASP A 79 -4.62 14.96 -10.46
N GLY A 80 -3.89 14.22 -11.31
CA GLY A 80 -3.86 14.45 -12.75
C GLY A 80 -4.99 13.74 -13.49
N ASP A 81 -5.32 12.54 -13.02
CA ASP A 81 -6.36 11.66 -13.53
C ASP A 81 -7.69 11.80 -12.76
N ASN A 82 -7.72 12.56 -11.66
CA ASN A 82 -8.89 12.87 -10.85
C ASN A 82 -9.49 11.63 -10.18
N ASP A 83 -8.63 10.70 -9.76
CA ASP A 83 -9.03 9.49 -9.05
C ASP A 83 -9.14 9.71 -7.53
N GLY A 84 -8.75 10.90 -7.04
CA GLY A 84 -8.73 11.28 -5.63
C GLY A 84 -7.43 10.89 -4.89
N VAL A 85 -6.43 10.38 -5.61
CA VAL A 85 -5.10 10.03 -5.10
C VAL A 85 -4.07 11.01 -5.67
N PRO A 86 -3.75 12.09 -4.94
CA PRO A 86 -2.75 13.04 -5.41
C PRO A 86 -1.34 12.44 -5.25
N CYS A 87 -0.42 12.83 -6.13
CA CYS A 87 1.01 12.55 -5.97
C CYS A 87 1.42 11.07 -5.91
N GLU A 88 0.77 10.21 -6.68
CA GLU A 88 1.05 8.77 -6.78
C GLU A 88 2.55 8.46 -7.00
N SER A 89 3.24 9.27 -7.80
CA SER A 89 4.65 9.03 -8.13
C SER A 89 5.66 9.44 -7.04
N GLN A 90 5.25 10.18 -6.01
CA GLN A 90 6.17 10.74 -5.00
C GLN A 90 5.79 10.37 -3.57
N TRP A 91 4.51 10.50 -3.22
CA TRP A 91 4.06 10.38 -1.84
C TRP A 91 3.07 9.23 -1.62
N CYS A 92 2.19 8.97 -2.59
CA CYS A 92 1.11 7.98 -2.49
C CYS A 92 1.38 6.73 -3.35
N GLN A 93 2.47 6.00 -3.04
CA GLN A 93 2.80 4.71 -3.68
C GLN A 93 2.06 3.53 -3.04
#